data_AF-A0A931CW04-F1
#
_entry.id   AF-A0A931CW04-F1
#
_cell.length_a   1.000
_cell.length_b   1.000
_cell.length_c   1.000
_cell.angle_alpha   90.00
_cell.angle_beta   90.00
_cell.angle_gamma   90.00
#
_symmetry.space_group_name_H-M   'P 1'
#
loop_
_entity.id
_entity.type
_entity.pdbx_description
1 polymer ?
#
loop_
_entity_poly.entity_id
_entity_poly.type
_entity_poly.pdbx_seq_one_letter_code
_entity_poly.pdbx_strand_id
1 'polypeptide(L)'
;MKKMRLGEIADVIAGQSPPSKTYNSTKDGLPFFQGKADFQEKHPKIRMWCNSKKRKEAEPGDILTSVRAPVGSVNLCDRLSIIGRGLSAIRPRSGIHADYLYYFFKMN
;
A
#
# COMPACT_ATOMS: atom_id res chain seq x y z
N MET A 1 -7.01 -18.64 -22.53
CA MET A 1 -6.49 -18.06 -21.28
C MET A 1 -7.56 -18.14 -20.20
N LYS A 2 -7.22 -18.59 -18.98
CA LYS A 2 -8.13 -18.56 -17.83
C LYS A 2 -8.21 -17.12 -17.30
N LYS A 3 -9.43 -16.60 -17.14
CA LYS A 3 -9.68 -15.31 -16.46
C LYS A 3 -10.01 -15.60 -14.99
N MET A 4 -9.48 -14.78 -14.09
CA MET A 4 -9.74 -14.86 -12.66
C MET A 4 -10.03 -13.46 -12.13
N ARG A 5 -10.90 -13.35 -11.12
CA ARG A 5 -11.12 -12.09 -10.40
C ARG A 5 -9.96 -11.84 -9.45
N LEU A 6 -9.62 -10.58 -9.23
CA LEU A 6 -8.52 -10.20 -8.31
C LEU A 6 -8.72 -10.80 -6.91
N GLY A 7 -9.94 -10.79 -6.37
CA GLY A 7 -10.24 -11.34 -5.05
C GLY A 7 -10.08 -12.85 -4.91
N GLU A 8 -9.89 -13.58 -6.02
CA GLU A 8 -9.55 -15.01 -5.99
C GLU A 8 -8.04 -15.21 -5.73
N ILE A 9 -7.20 -14.26 -6.14
CA ILE A 9 -5.73 -14.37 -6.16
C ILE A 9 -5.02 -13.41 -5.21
N ALA A 10 -5.72 -12.43 -4.67
CA ALA A 10 -5.16 -11.42 -3.78
C ALA A 10 -6.21 -10.92 -2.76
N ASP A 11 -5.73 -10.56 -1.58
CA ASP A 11 -6.54 -9.85 -0.59
C ASP A 11 -6.39 -8.34 -0.80
N VAL A 12 -7.48 -7.59 -0.60
CA VAL A 12 -7.48 -6.13 -0.77
C VAL A 12 -7.72 -5.48 0.59
N ILE A 13 -6.69 -4.80 1.10
CA ILE A 13 -6.72 -4.10 2.38
C ILE A 13 -6.92 -2.61 2.11
N ALA A 14 -8.13 -2.12 2.37
CA ALA A 14 -8.43 -0.69 2.29
C ALA A 14 -7.74 0.07 3.43
N GLY A 15 -7.01 1.13 3.09
CA GLY A 15 -6.29 1.94 4.06
C GLY A 15 -7.20 2.77 4.96
N GLN A 16 -6.69 3.14 6.13
CA GLN A 16 -7.41 3.94 7.12
C GLN A 16 -6.47 4.98 7.71
N SER A 17 -6.86 6.25 7.70
CA SER A 17 -6.07 7.31 8.31
C SER A 17 -6.29 7.31 9.83
N PRO A 18 -5.23 7.11 10.62
CA PRO A 18 -5.30 7.24 12.07
C PRO A 18 -5.53 8.70 12.51
N PRO A 19 -5.72 8.97 13.81
CA PRO A 19 -5.76 10.33 14.33
C PRO A 19 -4.43 11.05 14.09
N SER A 20 -4.46 12.31 13.65
CA SER A 20 -3.24 13.08 13.30
C SER A 20 -2.26 13.24 14.46
N LYS A 21 -2.74 13.24 15.72
CA LYS A 21 -1.91 13.26 16.93
C LYS A 21 -0.93 12.08 17.06
N THR A 22 -1.14 11.01 16.28
CA THR A 22 -0.27 9.82 16.27
C THR A 22 0.85 9.92 15.23
N TYR A 23 0.86 10.97 14.42
CA TYR A 23 1.85 11.19 13.37
C TYR A 23 3.10 11.87 13.93
N ASN A 24 4.27 11.48 13.45
CA ASN A 24 5.54 12.03 13.91
C ASN A 24 6.64 11.97 12.84
N SER A 25 7.69 12.75 13.07
CA SER A 25 8.95 12.75 12.30
C SER A 25 10.12 12.10 13.06
N THR A 26 9.88 11.65 14.30
CA THR A 26 10.88 11.05 15.19
C THR A 26 11.06 9.55 14.99
N LYS A 27 10.40 8.97 13.98
CA LYS A 27 10.44 7.54 13.65
C LYS A 27 9.80 6.64 14.71
N ASP A 28 8.86 7.16 15.48
CA ASP A 28 8.10 6.37 16.44
C ASP A 28 6.95 5.62 15.74
N GLY A 29 6.94 4.30 15.86
CA GLY A 29 6.01 3.40 15.19
C GLY A 29 6.45 3.00 13.78
N LEU A 30 5.51 2.95 12.85
CA LEU A 30 5.72 2.45 11.48
C LEU A 30 5.72 3.61 10.46
N PRO A 31 6.41 3.44 9.31
CA PRO A 31 6.25 4.35 8.18
C PRO A 31 4.77 4.53 7.81
N PHE A 32 4.37 5.76 7.48
CA PHE A 32 2.99 6.06 7.12
C PHE A 32 2.90 6.63 5.71
N PHE A 33 2.20 5.92 4.84
CA PHE A 33 1.94 6.32 3.45
C PHE A 33 0.46 6.71 3.31
N GLN A 34 0.19 7.95 2.91
CA GLN A 34 -1.15 8.50 2.88
C GLN A 34 -1.77 8.48 1.47
N GLY A 35 -0.94 8.53 0.42
CA GLY A 35 -1.41 8.59 -0.96
C GLY A 35 -0.29 8.56 -2.00
N LYS A 36 -0.66 8.83 -3.26
CA LYS A 36 0.25 8.93 -4.43
C LYS A 36 1.49 9.80 -4.19
N ALA A 37 1.39 10.86 -3.39
CA ALA A 37 2.50 11.77 -3.11
C ALA A 37 3.70 11.08 -2.45
N ASP A 38 3.48 9.92 -1.82
CA ASP A 38 4.53 9.13 -1.19
C ASP A 38 5.14 8.11 -2.17
N PHE A 39 4.56 7.92 -3.36
CA PHE A 39 5.07 6.98 -4.35
C PHE A 39 6.26 7.56 -5.09
N GLN A 40 7.26 6.72 -5.35
CA GLN A 40 8.33 6.99 -6.31
C GLN A 40 8.20 6.04 -7.50
N GLU A 41 9.29 5.81 -8.23
CA GLU A 41 9.30 4.95 -9.42
C GLU A 41 8.88 3.50 -9.13
N LYS A 42 9.40 2.92 -8.04
CA LYS A 42 9.13 1.52 -7.66
C LYS A 42 8.68 1.34 -6.22
N HIS A 43 9.28 2.06 -5.28
CA HIS A 43 9.05 1.94 -3.82
C HIS A 43 8.58 3.27 -3.23
N PRO A 44 7.83 3.29 -2.11
CA PRO A 44 7.36 4.52 -1.51
C PRO A 44 8.49 5.22 -0.73
N LYS A 45 8.49 6.55 -0.73
CA LYS A 45 9.41 7.36 0.08
C LYS A 45 8.79 7.63 1.44
N ILE A 46 9.52 7.31 2.51
CA ILE A 46 9.07 7.65 3.86
C ILE A 46 9.20 9.16 4.08
N ARG A 47 8.09 9.79 4.41
CA ARG A 47 8.01 11.22 4.80
C ARG A 47 7.51 11.42 6.23
N MET A 48 6.87 10.40 6.82
CA MET A 48 6.17 10.46 8.09
C MET A 48 6.06 9.07 8.71
N TRP A 49 5.98 9.03 10.04
CA TRP A 49 5.74 7.82 10.83
C TRP A 49 4.46 7.97 11.65
N CYS A 50 3.92 6.85 12.10
CA CYS A 50 2.72 6.81 12.90
C CYS A 50 2.77 5.67 13.94
N ASN A 51 2.39 5.99 15.17
CA ASN A 51 2.39 5.05 16.31
C ASN A 51 0.98 4.59 16.73
N SER A 52 -0.05 4.89 15.93
CA SER A 52 -1.43 4.49 16.25
C SER A 52 -1.58 2.96 16.38
N LYS A 53 -2.31 2.50 17.41
CA LYS A 53 -2.71 1.09 17.54
C LYS A 53 -3.90 0.73 16.64
N LYS A 54 -4.77 1.69 16.30
CA LYS A 54 -5.90 1.51 15.37
C LYS A 54 -5.45 1.95 13.98
N ARG A 55 -5.11 0.99 13.13
CA ARG A 55 -4.43 1.22 11.84
C ARG A 55 -4.72 0.10 10.84
N LYS A 56 -4.37 0.35 9.57
CA LYS A 56 -4.29 -0.64 8.51
C LYS A 56 -2.87 -0.69 8.00
N GLU A 57 -2.36 -1.90 7.80
CA GLU A 57 -0.97 -2.14 7.47
C GLU A 57 -0.84 -2.74 6.06
N ALA A 58 0.28 -2.43 5.43
CA ALA A 58 0.79 -3.10 4.25
C ALA A 58 2.10 -3.79 4.61
N GLU A 59 2.31 -4.98 4.07
CA GLU A 59 3.49 -5.81 4.27
C GLU A 59 4.44 -5.71 3.07
N PRO A 60 5.74 -6.03 3.26
CA PRO A 60 6.66 -6.18 2.14
C PRO A 60 6.09 -7.15 1.09
N GLY A 61 6.07 -6.72 -0.18
CA GLY A 61 5.46 -7.47 -1.29
C GLY A 61 4.03 -7.06 -1.63
N ASP A 62 3.34 -6.30 -0.78
CA ASP A 62 2.02 -5.76 -1.12
C ASP A 62 2.14 -4.70 -2.23
N ILE A 63 1.20 -4.71 -3.17
CA ILE A 63 1.08 -3.67 -4.19
C ILE A 63 0.23 -2.56 -3.59
N LEU A 64 0.82 -1.38 -3.40
CA LEU A 64 0.10 -0.18 -2.99
C LEU A 64 -0.55 0.45 -4.21
N THR A 65 -1.85 0.68 -4.15
CA THR A 65 -2.61 1.38 -5.21
C THR A 65 -3.26 2.65 -4.67
N SER A 66 -3.18 3.73 -5.43
CA SER A 66 -3.87 4.98 -5.12
C SER A 66 -5.36 4.86 -5.43
N VAL A 67 -6.20 5.01 -4.40
CA VAL A 67 -7.67 4.98 -4.52
C VAL A 67 -8.30 6.38 -4.46
N ARG A 68 -7.46 7.42 -4.39
CA ARG A 68 -7.85 8.83 -4.53
C ARG A 68 -7.08 9.46 -5.69
N ALA A 69 -7.63 10.53 -6.25
CA ALA A 69 -7.05 11.17 -7.43
C ALA A 69 -5.55 11.54 -7.25
N PRO A 70 -4.67 11.22 -8.22
CA PRO A 70 -4.92 10.38 -9.38
C PRO A 70 -5.06 8.89 -8.98
N VAL A 71 -6.17 8.27 -9.41
CA VAL A 71 -6.49 6.87 -9.11
C VAL A 71 -5.66 5.93 -9.98
N GLY A 72 -5.34 4.73 -9.50
CA GLY A 72 -4.78 3.65 -10.30
C GLY A 72 -3.25 3.60 -10.33
N SER A 73 -2.57 4.67 -9.90
CA SER A 73 -1.13 4.62 -9.71
C SER A 73 -0.71 3.57 -8.69
N VAL A 74 0.36 2.82 -8.99
CA VAL A 74 0.87 1.75 -8.13
C VAL A 74 2.32 1.91 -7.72
N ASN A 75 2.66 1.27 -6.62
CA ASN A 75 4.00 1.20 -6.06
C ASN A 75 4.15 -0.11 -5.25
N LEU A 76 5.36 -0.65 -5.09
CA LEU A 76 5.60 -1.92 -4.39
C LEU A 76 6.03 -1.63 -2.94
N CYS A 77 5.29 -2.13 -1.97
CA CYS A 77 5.64 -2.03 -0.56
C CYS A 77 6.88 -2.88 -0.27
N ASP A 78 7.89 -2.28 0.33
CA ASP A 78 9.18 -2.92 0.63
C ASP A 78 9.45 -3.04 2.13
N ARG A 79 8.51 -2.61 2.97
CA ARG A 79 8.63 -2.57 4.43
C ARG A 79 7.25 -2.57 5.08
N LEU A 80 7.14 -3.13 6.28
CA LEU A 80 5.92 -3.04 7.07
C LEU A 80 5.55 -1.57 7.32
N SER A 81 4.36 -1.18 6.89
CA SER A 81 3.96 0.23 6.83
C SER A 81 2.48 0.42 7.12
N ILE A 82 2.10 1.59 7.63
CA ILE A 82 0.71 2.01 7.79
C ILE A 82 0.24 2.67 6.51
N ILE A 83 -0.97 2.33 6.06
CA ILE A 83 -1.59 2.93 4.87
C ILE A 83 -2.82 3.77 5.23
N GLY A 84 -2.83 5.01 4.74
CA GLY A 84 -3.93 5.95 4.91
C GLY A 84 -5.07 5.69 3.93
N ARG A 85 -6.19 6.38 4.11
CA ARG A 85 -7.40 6.24 3.27
C ARG A 85 -7.22 6.54 1.77
N GLY A 86 -6.10 7.15 1.38
CA GLY A 86 -5.79 7.38 -0.03
C GLY A 86 -5.20 6.16 -0.74
N LEU A 87 -4.85 5.11 -0.01
CA LEU A 87 -4.23 3.91 -0.52
C LEU A 87 -5.02 2.65 -0.16
N SER A 88 -4.87 1.62 -1.00
CA SER A 88 -5.16 0.23 -0.65
C SER A 88 -3.92 -0.61 -0.88
N ALA A 89 -3.73 -1.66 -0.08
CA ALA A 89 -2.74 -2.70 -0.31
C ALA A 89 -3.41 -3.90 -0.98
N ILE A 90 -2.81 -4.39 -2.05
CA ILE A 90 -3.19 -5.62 -2.73
C ILE A 90 -2.13 -6.66 -2.37
N ARG A 91 -2.54 -7.63 -1.56
CA ARG A 91 -1.69 -8.69 -1.03
C ARG A 91 -1.83 -9.96 -1.87
N PRO A 92 -0.82 -10.38 -2.63
CA PRO A 92 -0.89 -11.63 -3.37
C PRO A 92 -1.08 -12.82 -2.41
N ARG A 93 -1.94 -13.77 -2.77
CA ARG A 93 -2.03 -15.06 -2.08
C ARG A 93 -0.88 -15.97 -2.49
N SER A 94 -0.69 -17.05 -1.73
CA SER A 94 0.32 -18.07 -2.02
C SER A 94 0.26 -18.55 -3.48
N GLY A 95 1.43 -18.66 -4.12
CA GLY A 95 1.55 -19.04 -5.53
C GLY A 95 1.38 -17.91 -6.54
N ILE A 96 1.07 -16.68 -6.10
CA ILE A 96 0.98 -15.50 -6.96
C ILE A 96 2.18 -14.59 -6.70
N HIS A 97 3.01 -14.39 -7.73
CA HIS A 97 4.16 -13.52 -7.63
C HIS A 97 3.73 -12.05 -7.53
N ALA A 98 4.23 -11.34 -6.51
CA ALA A 98 3.98 -9.91 -6.32
C ALA A 98 4.37 -9.07 -7.54
N ASP A 99 5.52 -9.37 -8.15
CA ASP A 99 6.00 -8.66 -9.35
C ASP A 99 5.02 -8.80 -10.52
N TYR A 100 4.40 -9.97 -10.70
CA TYR A 100 3.39 -10.15 -11.74
C TYR A 100 2.21 -9.21 -11.55
N LEU A 101 1.66 -9.13 -10.32
CA LEU A 101 0.57 -8.20 -10.02
C LEU A 101 1.02 -6.74 -10.13
N TYR A 102 2.22 -6.40 -9.66
CA TYR A 102 2.78 -5.06 -9.76
C TYR A 102 2.86 -4.59 -11.21
N TYR A 103 3.44 -5.39 -12.10
CA TYR A 103 3.53 -5.06 -13.53
C TYR A 103 2.15 -5.07 -14.21
N PHE A 104 1.28 -6.01 -13.84
CA PHE A 104 -0.11 -6.02 -14.33
C PHE A 104 -0.82 -4.70 -14.03
N PHE A 105 -0.73 -4.17 -12.80
CA PHE A 105 -1.34 -2.89 -12.48
C PHE A 105 -0.58 -1.67 -13.00
N LYS A 106 0.75 -1.76 -13.16
CA LYS A 106 1.56 -0.63 -13.65
C LYS A 106 1.39 -0.37 -15.15
N MET A 107 1.01 -1.40 -15.92
CA MET A 107 0.83 -1.33 -17.37
C MET A 107 -0.60 -0.96 -17.80
N ASN A 108 -1.54 -0.89 -16.85
CA ASN A 108 -2.94 -0.48 -17.08
C ASN A 108 -3.21 0.88 -16.43
#